data_AF-A0A954J3S7-F1
#
_entry.id   AF-A0A954J3S7-F1
#
_cell.length_a   1.000
_cell.length_b   1.000
_cell.length_c   1.000
_cell.angle_alpha   90.00
_cell.angle_beta   90.00
_cell.angle_gamma   90.00
#
_symmetry.space_group_name_H-M   'P 1'
#
loop_
_entity.id
_entity.type
_entity.pdbx_description
1 polymer ?
#
loop_
_entity_poly.entity_id
_entity_poly.type
_entity_poly.pdbx_seq_one_letter_code
_entity_poly.pdbx_strand_id
1 'polypeptide(L)'
;MTTPSLSVDLHGLRPEAALRRLSQALHTARVRGASELLVITGRGLGNRTQQPVLRDKVERWLRGPDGRSLGVRAVERDKRGGALLARL
;
A
#
# COMPACT_ATOMS: atom_id res chain seq x y z
N MET A 1 8.33 14.64 8.81
CA MET A 1 7.92 13.25 8.54
C MET A 1 9.14 12.54 7.99
N THR A 2 9.65 11.57 8.73
CA THR A 2 10.78 10.73 8.32
C THR A 2 10.38 9.97 7.06
N THR A 3 11.20 9.99 6.02
CA THR A 3 10.92 9.18 4.81
C THR A 3 10.99 7.71 5.19
N PRO A 4 9.94 6.90 4.96
CA PRO A 4 9.99 5.48 5.25
C PRO A 4 11.10 4.81 4.42
N SER A 5 11.91 3.98 5.06
CA SER A 5 13.06 3.31 4.43
C SER A 5 12.66 2.18 3.49
N LEU A 6 11.41 1.70 3.58
CA LEU A 6 10.86 0.66 2.71
C LEU A 6 9.66 1.16 1.93
N SER A 7 9.59 0.75 0.67
CA SER A 7 8.45 0.98 -0.20
C SER A 7 8.13 -0.24 -1.06
N VAL A 8 6.89 -0.32 -1.53
CA VAL A 8 6.45 -1.28 -2.54
C VAL A 8 5.68 -0.55 -3.62
N ASP A 9 6.09 -0.77 -4.87
CA ASP A 9 5.36 -0.27 -6.03
C ASP A 9 4.34 -1.32 -6.52
N LEU A 10 3.08 -0.89 -6.55
CA LEU A 10 1.92 -1.62 -7.04
C LEU A 10 1.32 -0.96 -8.29
N HIS A 11 1.85 0.17 -8.76
CA HIS A 11 1.26 0.89 -9.88
C HIS A 11 1.18 -0.01 -11.13
N GLY A 12 0.09 0.14 -11.89
CA GLY A 12 -0.13 -0.63 -13.13
C GLY A 12 -0.47 -2.11 -12.92
N LEU A 13 -0.33 -2.65 -11.70
CA LEU A 13 -0.71 -4.02 -11.42
C LEU A 13 -2.24 -4.18 -11.44
N ARG A 14 -2.68 -5.35 -11.89
CA ARG A 14 -4.06 -5.79 -11.67
C ARG A 14 -4.31 -5.94 -10.16
N PRO A 15 -5.53 -5.67 -9.68
CA PRO A 15 -5.85 -5.69 -8.26
C PRO A 15 -5.39 -6.94 -7.51
N GLU A 16 -5.57 -8.12 -8.07
CA GLU A 16 -5.24 -9.40 -7.44
C GLU A 16 -3.71 -9.57 -7.31
N ALA A 17 -2.95 -9.15 -8.33
CA ALA A 17 -1.49 -9.17 -8.31
C ALA A 17 -0.93 -8.14 -7.31
N ALA A 18 -1.56 -6.97 -7.23
CA ALA A 18 -1.20 -5.93 -6.27
C ALA A 18 -1.37 -6.40 -4.82
N LEU A 19 -2.49 -7.04 -4.49
CA LEU A 19 -2.74 -7.55 -3.13
C LEU A 19 -1.76 -8.67 -2.74
N ARG A 20 -1.42 -9.59 -3.67
CA ARG A 20 -0.39 -10.60 -3.41
C ARG A 20 0.97 -9.98 -3.13
N ARG A 21 1.40 -9.02 -3.97
CA ARG A 21 2.68 -8.32 -3.80
C ARG A 21 2.71 -7.51 -2.49
N LEU A 22 1.59 -6.87 -2.14
CA LEU A 22 1.44 -6.13 -0.90
C LEU A 22 1.59 -7.04 0.32
N SER A 23 0.92 -8.19 0.33
CA SER A 23 1.03 -9.16 1.43
C SER A 23 2.47 -9.61 1.66
N GLN A 24 3.22 -9.89 0.58
CA GLN A 24 4.64 -10.27 0.66
C GLN A 24 5.51 -9.12 1.19
N ALA A 25 5.23 -7.89 0.75
CA ALA A 25 5.96 -6.71 1.19
C ALA A 25 5.73 -6.41 2.68
N LEU A 26 4.50 -6.54 3.18
CA LEU A 26 4.18 -6.38 4.61
C LEU A 26 4.91 -7.40 5.48
N HIS A 27 4.89 -8.68 5.07
CA HIS A 27 5.63 -9.72 5.77
C HIS A 27 7.13 -9.42 5.79
N THR A 28 7.70 -9.07 4.64
CA THR A 28 9.13 -8.72 4.52
C THR A 28 9.50 -7.53 5.39
N ALA A 29 8.69 -6.48 5.39
CA ALA A 29 8.93 -5.27 6.18
C ALA A 29 8.91 -5.57 7.68
N ARG A 30 7.99 -6.41 8.15
CA ARG A 30 7.92 -6.85 9.55
C ARG A 30 9.12 -7.71 9.95
N VAL A 31 9.50 -8.68 9.12
CA VAL A 31 10.71 -9.49 9.37
C VAL A 31 11.96 -8.63 9.46
N ARG A 32 12.02 -7.53 8.70
CA ARG A 32 13.11 -6.54 8.75
C ARG A 32 12.99 -5.54 9.92
N GLY A 33 11.98 -5.66 10.78
CA GLY A 33 11.76 -4.75 11.91
C GLY A 33 11.35 -3.32 11.51
N ALA A 34 10.83 -3.13 10.29
CA ALA A 34 10.39 -1.82 9.83
C ALA A 34 9.10 -1.38 10.55
N SER A 35 9.04 -0.12 10.96
CA SER A 35 7.86 0.48 11.58
C SER A 35 6.81 0.94 10.56
N GLU A 36 7.24 1.24 9.34
CA GLU A 36 6.38 1.79 8.28
C GLU A 36 6.75 1.22 6.90
N LEU A 37 5.75 1.12 6.02
CA LEU A 37 5.90 0.75 4.61
C LEU A 37 5.16 1.76 3.73
N LEU A 38 5.86 2.35 2.76
CA LEU A 38 5.23 3.18 1.74
C LEU A 38 4.67 2.32 0.60
N VAL A 39 3.36 2.35 0.40
CA VAL A 39 2.66 1.59 -0.63
C VAL A 39 2.31 2.51 -1.78
N ILE A 40 2.99 2.38 -2.92
CA ILE A 40 2.78 3.20 -4.11
C ILE A 40 1.73 2.53 -4.98
N THR A 41 0.60 3.19 -5.21
CA THR A 41 -0.51 2.65 -6.03
C THR A 41 -0.67 3.37 -7.37
N GLY A 42 0.02 4.50 -7.52
CA GLY A 42 -0.14 5.41 -8.66
C GLY A 42 -1.29 6.40 -8.48
N ARG A 43 -1.28 7.47 -9.29
CA ARG A 43 -2.24 8.59 -9.22
C ARG A 43 -3.54 8.37 -10.00
N GLY A 44 -3.67 7.25 -10.73
CA GLY A 44 -4.83 6.96 -11.58
C GLY A 44 -4.83 7.63 -12.96
N LEU A 45 -3.82 8.44 -13.30
CA LEU A 45 -3.78 9.23 -14.55
C LEU A 45 -3.64 8.41 -15.85
N GLY A 46 -3.38 7.09 -15.76
CA GLY A 46 -3.07 6.24 -16.92
C GLY A 46 -4.09 5.15 -17.23
N ASN A 47 -5.24 5.08 -16.54
CA ASN A 47 -6.30 4.12 -16.86
C ASN A 47 -7.47 4.78 -17.60
N ARG A 48 -8.32 3.97 -18.25
CA ARG A 48 -9.45 4.43 -19.08
C ARG A 48 -10.42 5.37 -18.33
N THR A 49 -10.53 5.23 -17.02
CA THR A 49 -11.42 6.04 -16.17
C THR A 49 -10.71 7.22 -15.51
N GLN A 50 -9.40 7.36 -15.69
CA GLN A 50 -8.51 8.31 -15.02
C GLN A 50 -8.66 8.38 -13.48
N GLN A 51 -9.05 7.26 -12.85
CA GLN A 51 -9.37 7.19 -11.43
C GLN A 51 -8.39 6.30 -10.64
N PRO A 52 -8.06 6.60 -9.37
CA PRO A 52 -7.15 5.81 -8.57
C PRO A 52 -7.82 4.54 -7.97
N VAL A 53 -8.44 3.72 -8.81
CA VAL A 53 -9.21 2.52 -8.41
C VAL A 53 -8.38 1.56 -7.53
N LEU A 54 -7.10 1.41 -7.84
CA LEU A 54 -6.22 0.53 -7.07
C LEU A 54 -5.98 1.04 -5.65
N ARG A 55 -5.90 2.35 -5.46
CA ARG A 55 -5.65 2.97 -4.14
C ARG A 55 -6.74 2.62 -3.16
N ASP A 56 -8.00 2.78 -3.55
CA ASP A 56 -9.13 2.55 -2.64
C ASP A 56 -9.28 1.07 -2.30
N LYS A 57 -9.00 0.16 -3.25
CA LYS A 57 -9.00 -1.29 -2.98
C LYS A 57 -7.87 -1.68 -2.03
N VAL A 58 -6.66 -1.17 -2.25
CA VAL A 58 -5.49 -1.42 -1.40
C VAL A 58 -5.71 -0.85 0.01
N GLU A 59 -6.23 0.37 0.14
CA GLU A 59 -6.51 0.96 1.44
C GLU A 59 -7.55 0.14 2.22
N ARG A 60 -8.65 -0.25 1.56
CA ARG A 60 -9.69 -1.09 2.19
C ARG A 60 -9.11 -2.41 2.70
N TRP A 61 -8.24 -3.03 1.91
CA TRP A 61 -7.58 -4.27 2.29
C TRP A 61 -6.61 -4.09 3.47
N LEU A 62 -5.78 -3.03 3.46
CA LEU A 62 -4.87 -2.69 4.56
C LEU A 62 -5.62 -2.44 5.87
N ARG A 63 -6.77 -1.76 5.80
CA ARG A 63 -7.66 -1.52 6.97
C ARG A 63 -8.51 -2.74 7.34
N GLY A 64 -8.49 -3.80 6.55
CA GLY A 64 -9.30 -5.00 6.73
C GLY A 64 -8.66 -6.03 7.67
N PRO A 65 -9.32 -7.19 7.87
CA PRO A 65 -8.79 -8.29 8.67
C PRO A 65 -7.43 -8.79 8.19
N ASP A 66 -7.22 -8.92 6.88
CA ASP A 66 -5.97 -9.41 6.29
C ASP A 66 -4.79 -8.46 6.56
N GLY A 67 -4.99 -7.15 6.36
CA GLY A 67 -3.96 -6.15 6.68
C GLY A 67 -3.64 -6.14 8.18
N ARG A 68 -4.66 -6.21 9.04
CA ARG A 68 -4.47 -6.26 10.50
C ARG A 68 -3.77 -7.54 10.96
N SER A 69 -4.08 -8.70 10.38
CA SER A 69 -3.39 -9.96 10.72
C SER A 69 -1.92 -9.95 10.30
N LEU A 70 -1.58 -9.17 9.28
CA LEU A 70 -0.22 -8.86 8.86
C LEU A 70 0.41 -7.68 9.62
N GLY A 71 -0.20 -7.22 10.70
CA GLY A 71 0.37 -6.23 11.62
C GLY A 71 0.12 -4.77 11.26
N VAL A 72 -0.72 -4.46 10.26
CA VAL A 72 -1.04 -3.06 9.95
C VAL A 72 -1.84 -2.43 11.09
N ARG A 73 -1.30 -1.35 11.67
CA ARG A 73 -1.89 -0.59 12.80
C ARG A 73 -2.58 0.69 12.36
N ALA A 74 -2.09 1.34 11.30
CA ALA A 74 -2.67 2.56 10.75
C ALA A 74 -2.37 2.69 9.26
N VAL A 75 -3.22 3.44 8.56
CA VAL A 75 -3.05 3.76 7.13
C VAL A 75 -3.32 5.25 6.92
N GLU A 76 -2.39 5.93 6.27
CA GLU A 76 -2.50 7.34 5.92
C GLU A 76 -2.38 7.52 4.40
N ARG A 77 -3.18 8.41 3.82
CA ARG A 77 -3.07 8.75 2.38
C ARG A 77 -1.98 9.79 2.21
N ASP A 78 -1.09 9.58 1.23
CA ASP A 78 -0.15 10.62 0.83
C ASP A 78 -0.91 11.80 0.20
N LYS A 79 -0.46 13.03 0.50
CA LYS A 79 -1.11 14.27 0.05
C LYS A 79 -1.10 14.43 -1.48
N ARG A 80 -0.16 13.80 -2.19
CA ARG A 80 -0.06 13.83 -3.66
C ARG A 80 -0.88 12.72 -4.33
N GLY A 81 -1.59 11.91 -3.54
CA GLY A 81 -2.64 11.00 -3.99
C GLY A 81 -2.16 9.70 -4.66
N GLY A 82 -0.85 9.44 -4.73
CA GLY A 82 -0.27 8.29 -5.41
C GLY A 82 0.20 7.15 -4.51
N ALA A 83 0.14 7.32 -3.18
CA ALA A 83 0.66 6.36 -2.22
C ALA A 83 -0.16 6.35 -0.91
N LEU A 84 0.04 5.29 -0.14
CA LEU A 84 -0.46 5.09 1.21
C LEU A 84 0.73 4.78 2.13
N LEU A 85 0.75 5.36 3.32
CA LEU A 85 1.70 4.99 4.37
C LEU A 85 1.01 3.98 5.30
N ALA A 86 1.54 2.76 5.38
CA ALA A 86 1.08 1.75 6.33
C ALA A 86 2.01 1.71 7.54
N ARG A 87 1.47 1.87 8.75
CA ARG A 87 2.21 1.60 9.99
C ARG A 87 2.06 0.13 10.35
N LEU A 88 3.18 -0.55 10.60
CA LEU A 88 3.28 -2.00 10.90
C LEU A 88 3.46 -2.24 12.39
#